data_AF-E7SC91-F1
#
_entry.id   AF-E7SC91-F1
#
_cell.length_a   1.000
_cell.length_b   1.000
_cell.length_c   1.000
_cell.angle_alpha   90.00
_cell.angle_beta   90.00
_cell.angle_gamma   90.00
#
_symmetry.space_group_name_H-M   'P 1'
#
loop_
_entity.id
_entity.type
_entity.pdbx_description
1 polymer ?
#
loop_
_entity_poly.entity_id
_entity_poly.type
_entity_poly.pdbx_seq_one_letter_code
_entity_poly.pdbx_strand_id
1 'polypeptide(L)'
;MALFVFNSGIFLWLSQKGQALSHELGIQQAWENYAPEGVRQFFGDNKEAVQAFFSHSAITWLIGSMIILLVIRFVKGVIKWGLLLLVIGIGLFLSYQYSQMASNISTI
;
A
#
# COMPACT_ATOMS: atom_id res chain seq x y z
N MET A 1 -8.01 7.64 3.28
CA MET A 1 -8.35 8.67 2.28
C MET A 1 -7.15 9.49 1.87
N ALA A 2 -6.42 10.14 2.79
CA ALA A 2 -5.28 11.00 2.46
C ALA A 2 -4.18 10.35 1.58
N LEU A 3 -3.75 9.11 1.89
CA LEU A 3 -2.74 8.38 1.11
C LEU A 3 -3.20 7.99 -0.30
N PHE A 4 -4.50 7.73 -0.48
CA PHE A 4 -5.08 7.43 -1.80
C PHE A 4 -5.07 8.69 -2.65
N VAL A 5 -5.55 9.81 -2.09
CA VAL A 5 -5.57 11.12 -2.74
C VAL A 5 -4.17 11.60 -3.10
N PHE A 6 -3.19 11.40 -2.21
CA PHE A 6 -1.79 11.72 -2.46
C PHE A 6 -1.20 10.89 -3.61
N ASN A 7 -1.37 9.56 -3.58
CA ASN A 7 -0.88 8.70 -4.67
C ASN A 7 -1.58 9.00 -5.99
N SER A 8 -2.92 9.13 -5.99
CA SER A 8 -3.66 9.45 -7.21
C SER A 8 -3.28 10.83 -7.75
N GLY A 9 -3.02 11.80 -6.87
CA GLY A 9 -2.60 13.16 -7.25
C GLY A 9 -1.22 13.19 -7.90
N ILE A 10 -0.24 12.46 -7.33
CA ILE A 10 1.11 12.33 -7.90
C ILE A 10 1.06 11.70 -9.30
N PHE A 11 0.27 10.63 -9.47
CA PHE A 11 0.15 9.93 -10.75
C PHE A 11 -0.68 10.69 -11.80
N LEU A 12 -1.74 11.41 -11.40
CA LEU A 12 -2.48 12.32 -12.27
C LEU A 12 -1.58 13.47 -12.75
N TRP A 13 -0.83 14.06 -11.82
CA TRP A 13 0.13 15.11 -12.14
C TRP A 13 1.22 14.58 -13.10
N LEU A 14 1.77 13.40 -12.82
CA LEU A 14 2.72 12.71 -13.71
C LEU A 14 2.11 12.46 -15.10
N SER A 15 0.90 11.94 -15.20
CA SER A 15 0.27 11.65 -16.50
C SER A 15 0.01 12.92 -17.31
N GLN A 16 -0.49 13.99 -16.66
CA GLN A 16 -0.80 15.24 -17.36
C GLN A 16 0.47 15.96 -17.80
N LYS A 17 1.46 16.07 -16.91
CA LYS A 17 2.73 16.71 -17.23
C LYS A 17 3.56 15.86 -18.20
N GLY A 18 3.58 14.54 -18.07
CA GLY A 18 4.26 13.63 -18.98
C GLY A 18 3.75 13.72 -20.42
N GLN A 19 2.44 13.89 -20.61
CA GLN A 19 1.84 14.11 -21.94
C GLN A 19 2.15 15.50 -22.51
N ALA A 20 2.10 16.55 -21.68
CA ALA A 20 2.48 17.90 -22.13
C ALA A 20 3.98 17.99 -22.47
N LEU A 21 4.83 17.40 -21.63
CA LEU A 21 6.29 17.41 -21.76
C LEU A 21 6.79 16.56 -22.94
N SER A 22 6.09 15.47 -23.27
CA SER A 22 6.39 14.68 -24.47
C SER A 22 6.04 15.44 -25.76
N HIS A 23 5.04 16.31 -25.72
CA HIS A 23 4.55 17.03 -26.88
C HIS A 23 5.37 18.30 -27.20
N GLU A 24 5.88 19.02 -26.19
CA GLU A 24 6.57 20.31 -26.39
C GLU A 24 8.11 20.25 -26.30
N LEU A 25 8.70 19.38 -25.48
CA LEU A 25 10.13 19.48 -25.09
C LEU A 25 10.95 18.21 -25.32
N GLY A 26 10.29 17.09 -25.61
CA GLY A 26 10.92 15.78 -25.50
C GLY A 26 11.10 15.39 -24.02
N ILE A 27 10.70 14.16 -23.69
CA ILE A 27 10.58 13.68 -22.29
C ILE A 27 11.88 13.86 -21.49
N GLN A 28 13.04 13.84 -22.14
CA GLN A 28 14.35 14.00 -21.50
C GLN A 28 14.65 15.40 -20.97
N GLN A 29 14.50 16.46 -21.79
CA GLN A 29 14.79 17.84 -21.38
C GLN A 29 13.81 18.33 -20.33
N ALA A 30 12.56 17.90 -20.44
CA ALA A 30 11.51 18.11 -19.49
C ALA A 30 11.81 17.51 -18.10
N TRP A 31 12.31 16.28 -18.07
CA TRP A 31 12.59 15.54 -16.84
C TRP A 31 13.70 16.19 -16.02
N GLU A 32 14.79 16.61 -16.66
CA GLU A 32 15.92 17.24 -15.96
C GLU A 32 15.55 18.59 -15.33
N ASN A 33 14.64 19.34 -15.95
CA ASN A 33 14.29 20.70 -15.55
C ASN A 33 13.04 20.80 -14.66
N TYR A 34 12.11 19.83 -14.72
CA TYR A 34 10.80 19.95 -14.07
C TYR A 34 10.41 18.77 -13.17
N ALA A 35 11.22 17.70 -13.09
CA ALA A 35 10.90 16.58 -12.22
C ALA A 35 11.16 16.94 -10.73
N PRO A 36 10.15 16.84 -9.85
CA PRO A 36 10.30 17.13 -8.43
C PRO A 36 11.26 16.14 -7.76
N GLU A 37 12.00 16.60 -6.75
CA GLU A 37 13.11 15.87 -6.13
C GLU A 37 12.74 14.45 -5.71
N GLY A 38 11.61 14.26 -5.03
CA GLY A 38 11.18 12.91 -4.58
C GLY A 38 10.91 11.94 -5.73
N VAL A 39 10.55 12.44 -6.91
CA VAL A 39 10.34 11.62 -8.11
C VAL A 39 11.68 11.33 -8.80
N ARG A 40 12.60 12.30 -8.89
CA ARG A 40 13.98 12.06 -9.36
C ARG A 40 14.70 11.03 -8.49
N GLN A 41 14.47 11.07 -7.18
CA GLN A 41 15.08 10.14 -6.23
C GLN A 41 14.57 8.70 -6.39
N PHE A 42 13.33 8.52 -6.87
CA PHE A 42 12.71 7.20 -7.08
C PHE A 42 13.14 6.54 -8.40
N PHE A 43 13.27 7.30 -9.47
CA PHE A 43 13.68 6.79 -10.79
C PHE A 43 15.20 6.90 -11.04
N GLY A 44 15.92 7.69 -10.23
CA GLY A 44 17.35 7.95 -10.38
C GLY A 44 17.70 8.60 -11.73
N ASP A 45 18.92 8.35 -12.21
CA ASP A 45 19.39 8.75 -13.54
C ASP A 45 18.85 7.83 -14.66
N ASN A 46 17.88 6.97 -14.37
CA ASN A 46 17.45 5.92 -15.29
C ASN A 46 16.47 6.46 -16.35
N LYS A 47 17.04 7.19 -17.32
CA LYS A 47 16.31 7.97 -18.34
C LYS A 47 15.39 7.11 -19.22
N GLU A 48 15.76 5.85 -19.47
CA GLU A 48 14.92 4.88 -20.21
C GLU A 48 13.70 4.44 -19.41
N ALA A 49 13.86 4.23 -18.09
CA ALA A 49 12.75 3.86 -17.21
C ALA A 49 11.69 4.97 -17.16
N VAL A 50 12.13 6.24 -17.15
CA VAL A 50 11.26 7.41 -17.20
C VAL A 50 10.49 7.48 -18.52
N GLN A 51 11.16 7.27 -19.65
CA GLN A 51 10.53 7.29 -20.97
C GLN A 51 9.53 6.14 -21.15
N ALA A 52 9.86 4.94 -20.67
CA ALA A 52 8.94 3.80 -20.65
C ALA A 52 7.75 4.03 -19.72
N PHE A 53 7.96 4.73 -18.59
CA PHE A 53 6.91 5.05 -17.64
C PHE A 53 5.83 5.94 -18.25
N PHE A 54 6.23 7.00 -18.98
CA PHE A 54 5.29 7.95 -19.57
C PHE A 54 4.63 7.49 -20.88
N SER A 55 5.21 6.55 -21.62
CA SER A 55 4.66 6.10 -22.91
C SER A 55 3.47 5.13 -22.76
N HIS A 56 3.49 4.24 -21.76
CA HIS A 56 2.43 3.24 -21.57
C HIS A 56 2.18 2.84 -20.11
N SER A 57 3.09 3.21 -19.19
CA SER A 57 3.22 2.50 -17.92
C SER A 57 2.63 3.24 -16.71
N ALA A 58 2.44 4.57 -16.76
CA ALA A 58 2.08 5.36 -15.58
C ALA A 58 0.77 4.88 -14.90
N ILE A 59 -0.27 4.55 -15.68
CA ILE A 59 -1.53 4.02 -15.15
C ILE A 59 -1.35 2.58 -14.62
N THR A 60 -0.55 1.76 -15.29
CA THR A 60 -0.23 0.39 -14.87
C THR A 60 0.52 0.38 -13.53
N TRP A 61 1.47 1.28 -13.34
CA TRP A 61 2.18 1.46 -12.07
C TRP A 61 1.29 2.01 -10.96
N LEU A 62 0.35 2.91 -11.27
CA LEU A 62 -0.66 3.36 -10.30
C LEU A 62 -1.46 2.17 -9.78
N ILE A 63 -1.99 1.35 -10.68
CA ILE A 63 -2.79 0.17 -10.34
C ILE A 63 -1.96 -0.80 -9.51
N GLY A 64 -0.73 -1.09 -9.92
CA GLY A 64 0.20 -1.96 -9.18
C GLY A 64 0.47 -1.46 -7.77
N SER A 65 0.73 -0.16 -7.60
CA SER A 65 0.96 0.45 -6.28
C SER A 65 -0.28 0.38 -5.38
N MET A 66 -1.48 0.57 -5.94
CA MET A 66 -2.73 0.45 -5.19
C MET A 66 -2.99 -0.96 -4.70
N ILE A 67 -2.72 -1.97 -5.54
CA ILE A 67 -2.85 -3.39 -5.17
C ILE A 67 -1.92 -3.72 -3.99
N ILE A 68 -0.66 -3.31 -4.04
CA ILE A 68 0.30 -3.53 -2.95
C ILE A 68 -0.19 -2.90 -1.63
N LEU A 69 -0.70 -1.68 -1.68
CA LEU A 69 -1.25 -1.02 -0.50
C LEU A 69 -2.50 -1.72 0.06
N LEU A 70 -3.37 -2.22 -0.82
CA LEU A 70 -4.54 -3.01 -0.41
C LEU A 70 -4.11 -4.30 0.30
N VAL A 71 -3.08 -4.98 -0.21
CA VAL A 71 -2.51 -6.19 0.43
C VAL A 71 -1.95 -5.85 1.81
N ILE A 72 -1.13 -4.80 1.93
CA ILE A 72 -0.57 -4.39 3.24
C ILE A 72 -1.68 -4.05 4.24
N ARG A 73 -2.73 -3.34 3.80
CA ARG A 73 -3.87 -2.98 4.64
C ARG A 73 -4.66 -4.22 5.06
N PHE A 74 -4.86 -5.17 4.15
CA PHE A 74 -5.54 -6.43 4.42
C PHE A 74 -4.78 -7.24 5.48
N VAL A 75 -3.47 -7.41 5.32
CA VAL A 75 -2.61 -8.11 6.30
C VAL A 75 -2.70 -7.46 7.68
N LYS A 76 -2.63 -6.12 7.76
CA LYS A 76 -2.83 -5.40 9.03
C LYS A 76 -4.20 -5.66 9.65
N GLY A 77 -5.25 -5.79 8.84
CA GLY A 77 -6.59 -6.16 9.29
C GLY A 77 -6.63 -7.58 9.85
N VAL A 78 -6.07 -8.54 9.12
CA VAL A 78 -6.03 -9.96 9.52
C VAL A 78 -5.29 -10.15 10.83
N ILE A 79 -4.15 -9.48 11.04
CA ILE A 79 -3.40 -9.56 12.30
C ILE A 79 -4.26 -9.13 13.50
N LYS A 80 -5.04 -8.04 13.36
CA LYS A 80 -5.92 -7.56 14.43
C LYS A 80 -7.03 -8.57 14.76
N TRP A 81 -7.67 -9.11 13.73
CA TRP A 81 -8.72 -10.11 13.92
C TRP A 81 -8.18 -11.42 14.49
N GLY A 82 -7.01 -11.86 14.04
CA GLY A 82 -6.33 -13.03 14.58
C GLY A 82 -6.01 -12.88 16.07
N LEU A 83 -5.51 -11.71 16.48
CA LEU A 83 -5.24 -11.42 17.89
C LEU A 83 -6.53 -11.45 18.73
N LEU A 84 -7.62 -10.90 18.22
CA LEU A 84 -8.92 -10.90 18.90
C LEU A 84 -9.42 -12.35 19.10
N LEU A 85 -9.41 -13.17 18.05
CA LEU A 85 -9.83 -14.56 18.13
C LEU A 85 -8.96 -15.37 19.10
N LEU A 86 -7.65 -15.10 19.15
CA LEU A 86 -6.74 -15.72 20.09
C LEU A 86 -7.11 -15.39 21.55
N VAL A 87 -7.38 -14.12 21.85
CA VAL A 87 -7.81 -13.70 23.20
C VAL A 87 -9.14 -14.36 23.59
N ILE A 88 -10.12 -14.40 22.68
CA ILE A 88 -11.40 -15.06 22.91
C ILE A 88 -11.19 -16.56 23.17
N GLY A 89 -10.37 -17.22 22.34
CA GLY A 89 -10.06 -18.64 22.48
C GLY A 89 -9.42 -18.98 23.83
N ILE A 90 -8.47 -18.15 24.29
CA ILE A 90 -7.85 -18.29 25.62
C ILE A 90 -8.91 -18.13 26.72
N GLY A 91 -9.79 -17.13 26.61
CA GLY A 91 -10.86 -16.90 27.58
C GLY A 91 -11.81 -18.10 27.70
N LEU A 92 -12.24 -18.67 26.56
CA LEU A 92 -13.09 -19.86 26.53
C LEU A 92 -12.39 -21.08 27.13
N PHE A 93 -11.12 -21.29 26.79
CA PHE A 93 -10.33 -22.41 27.32
C PHE A 93 -10.19 -22.33 28.85
N LEU A 94 -9.87 -21.14 29.38
CA LEU A 94 -9.75 -20.91 30.82
C LEU A 94 -11.10 -21.10 31.53
N SER A 95 -12.19 -20.58 30.95
CA SER A 95 -13.54 -20.76 31.50
C SER A 95 -13.95 -22.23 31.56
N TYR A 96 -13.63 -23.01 30.53
CA TYR A 96 -13.90 -24.44 30.52
C TYR A 96 -13.12 -25.16 31.63
N GLN A 97 -11.82 -24.87 31.77
CA GLN A 97 -11.00 -25.45 32.83
C GLN A 97 -11.50 -25.09 34.22
N TYR A 98 -11.88 -23.83 34.45
CA TYR A 98 -12.46 -23.40 35.73
C TYR A 98 -13.76 -24.14 36.05
N SER A 99 -14.66 -24.28 35.07
CA SER A 99 -15.92 -25.01 35.25
C SER A 99 -15.69 -26.46 35.66
N GLN A 100 -14.72 -27.14 35.03
CA GLN A 100 -14.36 -28.53 35.35
C GLN A 100 -13.78 -28.67 36.76
N MET A 101 -12.94 -27.72 37.19
CA MET A 101 -12.40 -27.72 38.55
C MET A 101 -13.51 -27.49 39.58
N ALA A 102 -14.41 -26.53 39.33
CA ALA A 102 -15.53 -26.23 40.22
C ALA A 102 -16.50 -27.40 40.36
N SER A 103 -16.84 -28.09 39.26
CA SER A 103 -17.73 -29.26 39.31
C SER A 103 -17.12 -30.42 40.11
N ASN A 104 -15.82 -30.66 39.95
CA ASN A 104 -15.13 -31.73 40.68
C ASN A 104 -15.11 -31.47 42.19
N ILE A 105 -14.95 -30.21 42.61
CA ILE A 105 -15.00 -29.82 44.03
C ILE A 105 -16.42 -30.01 44.61
N SER A 106 -17.48 -29.73 43.85
CA SER A 106 -18.85 -29.90 44.33
C SER A 106 -19.32 -31.35 44.46
N THR A 107 -18.54 -32.31 43.95
CA THR A 107 -18.90 -33.74 43.93
C THR A 107 -18.15 -34.55 45.01
N ILE A 108 -17.21 -33.93 45.72
CA ILE A 108 -16.47 -34.48 46.87
C ILE A 108 -17.12 -33.97 48.16
#